data_AF-A0A523Z236-F1
#
_entry.id   AF-A0A523Z236-F1
#
_cell.length_a   1.000
_cell.length_b   1.000
_cell.length_c   1.000
_cell.angle_alpha   90.00
_cell.angle_beta   90.00
_cell.angle_gamma   90.00
#
_symmetry.space_group_name_H-M   'P 1'
#
loop_
_entity.id
_entity.type
_entity.pdbx_description
1 polymer ?
#
loop_
_entity_poly.entity_id
_entity_poly.type
_entity_poly.pdbx_seq_one_letter_code
_entity_poly.pdbx_strand_id
1 'polypeptide(L)'
;MASNDLLLKGIAAAKDGDKERARALLSKVVLEMPDSEEAWWWLAKSVDDPRQREFCAQKILEINPRHRGARELLQGTAESSQQSASRAAIAPEKRATQTNAAARSRPKSSPKKKAARPRGARTTRQTVILVLLAFAVLLVFVGGAAYVFFDTSGALDQLFNFVDPEASLTTPIPPLTATATTEGVSLSSIPTWTPTSSPTPPPETPSPTPTSTPQPAGSPTPIPPTPSALPSISDAQPVVLNDGTGFLILFPDSFSVFQFEPRDTLDIQTIATLTFHLLSSEPAQPLTVELYLWNSPINTWEPFGVYWGDNPIISPESYVHNDGVIIAAIRNWGGDPIDVDNTSFTFAARLTSGLDIFYGLDRADSRFPTTPPEATPTTTFD
;
A
#
# COMPACT_ATOMS: atom_id res chain seq x y z
N MET A 1 -1.79 26.69 1.01
CA MET A 1 -1.53 26.74 2.48
C MET A 1 -1.44 25.34 3.09
N ALA A 2 -2.20 24.34 2.62
CA ALA A 2 -2.16 22.96 3.12
C ALA A 2 -0.77 22.30 3.02
N SER A 3 -0.02 22.52 1.94
CA SER A 3 1.30 21.93 1.68
C SER A 3 2.36 22.29 2.72
N ASN A 4 2.31 23.54 3.22
CA ASN A 4 3.28 24.01 4.22
C ASN A 4 2.98 23.43 5.62
N ASP A 5 1.70 23.21 5.94
CA ASP A 5 1.29 22.52 7.17
C ASP A 5 1.68 21.03 7.12
N LEU A 6 1.52 20.37 5.97
CA LEU A 6 1.99 18.99 5.76
C LEU A 6 3.51 18.89 5.88
N LEU A 7 4.26 19.85 5.34
CA LEU A 7 5.72 19.92 5.49
C LEU A 7 6.12 19.99 6.97
N LEU A 8 5.50 20.89 7.74
CA LEU A 8 5.80 21.02 9.18
C LEU A 8 5.46 19.74 9.95
N LYS A 9 4.32 19.10 9.66
CA LYS A 9 3.92 17.82 10.28
C LYS A 9 4.87 16.69 9.91
N GLY A 10 5.29 16.60 8.65
CA GLY A 10 6.25 15.60 8.18
C GLY A 10 7.63 15.77 8.83
N ILE A 11 8.10 17.01 8.93
CA ILE A 11 9.35 17.34 9.64
C ILE A 11 9.25 16.99 11.13
N ALA A 12 8.12 17.27 11.77
CA ALA A 12 7.91 16.93 13.17
C ALA A 12 7.96 15.41 13.40
N ALA A 13 7.26 14.63 12.56
CA ALA A 13 7.32 13.17 12.60
C ALA A 13 8.74 12.64 12.38
N ALA A 14 9.49 13.20 11.40
CA ALA A 14 10.86 12.81 11.12
C ALA A 14 11.80 13.08 12.32
N LYS A 15 11.59 14.20 13.01
CA LYS A 15 12.34 14.57 14.21
C LYS A 15 12.00 13.69 15.42
N ASP A 16 10.76 13.23 15.52
CA ASP A 16 10.30 12.31 16.56
C ASP A 16 10.77 10.86 16.32
N GLY A 17 11.28 10.57 15.12
CA GLY A 17 11.75 9.25 14.71
C GLY A 17 10.69 8.37 14.07
N ASP A 18 9.47 8.88 13.92
CA ASP A 18 8.38 8.24 13.18
C ASP A 18 8.62 8.40 11.66
N LYS A 19 9.54 7.60 11.14
CA LYS A 19 9.97 7.60 9.74
C LYS A 19 8.83 7.26 8.79
N GLU A 20 7.94 6.37 9.18
CA GLU A 20 6.82 5.93 8.33
C GLU A 20 5.85 7.09 8.10
N ARG A 21 5.40 7.73 9.18
CA ARG A 21 4.53 8.90 9.09
C ARG A 21 5.22 10.08 8.42
N ALA A 22 6.51 10.30 8.72
CA ALA A 22 7.30 11.33 8.08
C ALA A 22 7.33 11.15 6.57
N ARG A 23 7.66 9.95 6.11
CA ARG A 23 7.68 9.62 4.69
C ARG A 23 6.31 9.78 4.05
N ALA A 24 5.24 9.26 4.66
CA ALA A 24 3.88 9.41 4.13
C ALA A 24 3.47 10.88 3.96
N LEU A 25 3.84 11.76 4.90
CA LEU A 25 3.55 13.19 4.82
C LEU A 25 4.47 13.89 3.82
N LEU A 26 5.77 13.64 3.87
CA LEU A 26 6.78 14.31 3.05
C LEU A 26 6.71 13.90 1.59
N SER A 27 6.32 12.66 1.27
CA SER A 27 6.06 12.22 -0.10
C SER A 27 4.93 13.05 -0.73
N LYS A 28 3.85 13.37 0.01
CA LYS A 28 2.78 14.27 -0.48
C LYS A 28 3.27 15.71 -0.67
N VAL A 29 4.21 16.16 0.16
CA VAL A 29 4.75 17.52 0.06
C VAL A 29 5.62 17.69 -1.17
N VAL A 30 6.46 16.70 -1.49
CA VAL A 30 7.33 16.79 -2.68
C VAL A 30 6.55 16.68 -4.00
N LEU A 31 5.33 16.14 -3.98
CA LEU A 31 4.41 16.24 -5.12
C LEU A 31 3.93 17.67 -5.37
N GLU A 32 3.43 18.32 -4.32
CA GLU A 32 2.85 19.66 -4.45
C GLU A 32 3.93 20.74 -4.57
N MET A 33 5.10 20.49 -4.01
CA MET A 33 6.26 21.39 -4.00
C MET A 33 7.53 20.64 -4.42
N PRO A 34 7.64 20.24 -5.70
CA PRO A 34 8.78 19.46 -6.20
C PRO A 34 10.11 20.21 -6.14
N ASP A 35 10.09 21.54 -6.08
CA ASP A 35 11.29 22.37 -5.95
C ASP A 35 11.69 22.62 -4.49
N SER A 36 11.00 22.00 -3.52
CA SER A 36 11.30 22.18 -2.09
C SER A 36 12.49 21.34 -1.65
N GLU A 37 13.67 21.97 -1.61
CA GLU A 37 14.92 21.40 -1.07
C GLU A 37 14.71 20.76 0.32
N GLU A 38 13.96 21.45 1.20
CA GLU A 38 13.72 21.01 2.57
C GLU A 38 12.86 19.74 2.61
N ALA A 39 11.80 19.66 1.79
CA ALA A 39 10.94 18.48 1.74
C ALA A 39 11.72 17.24 1.29
N TRP A 40 12.50 17.35 0.22
CA TRP A 40 13.35 16.25 -0.27
C TRP A 40 14.42 15.85 0.75
N TRP A 41 15.02 16.80 1.48
CA TRP A 41 16.01 16.50 2.51
C TRP A 41 15.43 15.72 3.68
N TRP A 42 14.25 16.10 4.16
CA TRP A 42 13.60 15.37 5.24
C TRP A 42 13.05 14.02 4.76
N LEU A 43 12.62 13.91 3.50
CA LEU A 43 12.24 12.64 2.90
C LEU A 43 13.46 11.69 2.83
N ALA A 44 14.62 12.17 2.37
CA ALA A 44 15.87 11.40 2.31
C ALA A 44 16.28 10.83 3.68
N LYS A 45 15.97 11.55 4.76
CA LYS A 45 16.23 11.10 6.14
C LYS A 45 15.21 10.09 6.66
N SER A 46 14.03 10.07 6.07
CA SER A 46 12.90 9.23 6.48
C SER A 46 12.84 7.91 5.71
N VAL A 47 13.55 7.80 4.58
CA VAL A 47 13.68 6.54 3.81
C VAL A 47 14.85 5.69 4.32
N ASP A 48 14.61 4.39 4.46
CA ASP A 48 15.62 3.42 4.91
C ASP A 48 16.44 2.84 3.76
N ASP A 49 15.80 2.60 2.61
CA ASP A 49 16.44 2.07 1.40
C ASP A 49 17.52 3.05 0.88
N PRO A 50 18.79 2.60 0.78
CA PRO A 50 19.88 3.39 0.22
C PRO A 50 19.58 3.98 -1.16
N ARG A 51 18.88 3.25 -2.04
CA ARG A 51 18.57 3.70 -3.40
C ARG A 51 17.61 4.89 -3.39
N GLN A 52 16.58 4.83 -2.54
CA GLN A 52 15.63 5.93 -2.36
C GLN A 52 16.34 7.16 -1.77
N ARG A 53 17.28 6.95 -0.85
CA ARG A 53 18.08 8.02 -0.25
C ARG A 53 19.00 8.69 -1.28
N GLU A 54 19.62 7.91 -2.15
CA GLU A 54 20.43 8.43 -3.27
C GLU A 54 19.59 9.27 -4.21
N PHE A 55 18.42 8.78 -4.61
CA PHE A 55 17.53 9.52 -5.48
C PHE A 55 17.10 10.86 -4.85
N CYS A 56 16.66 10.86 -3.59
CA CYS A 56 16.30 12.10 -2.90
C CYS A 56 17.49 13.06 -2.85
N ALA A 57 18.71 12.56 -2.62
CA ALA A 57 19.92 13.37 -2.65
C ALA A 57 20.21 13.95 -4.05
N GLN A 58 19.98 13.21 -5.12
CA GLN A 58 20.10 13.72 -6.50
C GLN A 58 19.11 14.87 -6.74
N LYS A 59 17.83 14.70 -6.35
CA LYS A 59 16.81 15.77 -6.46
C LYS A 59 17.19 17.04 -5.70
N ILE A 60 17.72 16.90 -4.50
CA ILE A 60 18.21 18.05 -3.71
C ILE A 60 19.33 18.78 -4.45
N LEU A 61 20.23 18.05 -5.12
CA LEU A 61 21.36 18.65 -5.86
C LEU A 61 20.94 19.25 -7.20
N GLU A 62 19.86 18.77 -7.82
CA GLU A 62 19.23 19.42 -8.97
C GLU A 62 18.68 20.80 -8.57
N ILE A 63 18.02 20.90 -7.42
CA ILE A 63 17.46 22.15 -6.87
C ILE A 63 18.56 23.08 -6.36
N ASN A 64 19.44 22.55 -5.50
CA ASN A 64 20.54 23.28 -4.89
C ASN A 64 21.85 22.47 -4.98
N PRO A 65 22.65 22.72 -6.04
CA PRO A 65 23.92 22.00 -6.23
C PRO A 65 24.90 22.13 -5.07
N ARG A 66 24.76 23.16 -4.21
CA ARG A 66 25.66 23.45 -3.09
C ARG A 66 25.22 22.82 -1.77
N HIS A 67 24.14 22.05 -1.74
CA HIS A 67 23.69 21.38 -0.52
C HIS A 67 24.72 20.36 -0.03
N ARG A 68 25.40 20.66 1.10
CA ARG A 68 26.47 19.80 1.64
C ARG A 68 25.98 18.40 2.04
N GLY A 69 24.87 18.32 2.78
CA GLY A 69 24.32 17.04 3.25
C GLY A 69 23.96 16.06 2.14
N ALA A 70 23.33 16.50 1.03
CA ALA A 70 23.02 15.64 -0.11
C ALA A 70 24.28 15.10 -0.81
N ARG A 71 25.36 15.89 -0.93
CA ARG A 71 26.64 15.38 -1.46
C ARG A 71 27.25 14.31 -0.55
N GLU A 72 27.18 14.53 0.76
CA GLU A 72 27.64 13.56 1.76
C GLU A 72 26.83 12.25 1.70
N LEU A 73 25.50 12.34 1.48
CA LEU A 73 24.64 11.16 1.30
C LEU A 73 25.08 10.30 0.11
N LEU A 74 25.40 10.91 -1.04
CA LEU A 74 25.87 10.17 -2.23
C LEU A 74 27.28 9.59 -2.07
N GLN A 75 28.16 10.25 -1.32
CA GLN A 75 29.51 9.73 -1.04
C GLN A 75 29.45 8.50 -0.13
N GLY A 76 28.61 8.54 0.91
CA GLY A 76 28.45 7.42 1.85
C GLY A 76 27.87 6.16 1.22
N THR A 77 27.04 6.27 0.18
CA THR A 77 26.48 5.10 -0.51
C THR A 77 27.45 4.49 -1.53
N ALA A 78 28.25 5.31 -2.22
CA ALA A 78 29.31 4.83 -3.11
C ALA A 78 30.33 3.96 -2.36
N GLU A 79 30.74 4.36 -1.15
CA GLU A 79 31.65 3.59 -0.29
C GLU A 79 31.04 2.26 0.18
N SER A 80 29.74 2.25 0.54
CA SER A 80 29.02 1.04 0.95
C SER A 80 28.85 0.03 -0.19
N SER A 81 28.60 0.50 -1.42
CA SER A 81 28.52 -0.32 -2.62
C SER A 81 29.88 -0.95 -2.97
N GLN A 82 30.96 -0.16 -2.90
CA GLN A 82 32.33 -0.64 -3.14
C GLN A 82 32.78 -1.66 -2.08
N GLN A 83 32.42 -1.47 -0.82
CA GLN A 83 32.76 -2.41 0.25
C GLN A 83 31.97 -3.73 0.16
N SER A 84 30.73 -3.68 -0.32
CA SER A 84 29.91 -4.88 -0.58
C SER A 84 30.42 -5.66 -1.79
N ALA A 85 30.81 -4.98 -2.87
CA ALA A 85 31.44 -5.61 -4.03
C ALA A 85 32.81 -6.21 -3.70
N SER A 86 33.61 -5.53 -2.87
CA SER A 86 34.90 -6.04 -2.41
C SER A 86 34.75 -7.26 -1.49
N ARG A 87 33.74 -7.28 -0.60
CA ARG A 87 33.45 -8.42 0.28
C ARG A 87 32.94 -9.64 -0.48
N ALA A 88 32.18 -9.45 -1.56
CA ALA A 88 31.77 -10.53 -2.46
C ALA A 88 32.94 -11.11 -3.26
N ALA A 89 33.94 -10.28 -3.59
CA ALA A 89 35.15 -10.71 -4.31
C ALA A 89 36.22 -11.40 -3.45
N ILE A 90 36.12 -11.34 -2.10
CA ILE A 90 37.13 -11.88 -1.18
C ILE A 90 36.65 -13.15 -0.43
N ALA A 91 35.48 -13.72 -0.72
CA ALA A 91 35.08 -15.01 -0.14
C ALA A 91 36.00 -16.14 -0.65
N PRO A 92 36.91 -16.72 0.18
CA PRO A 92 37.78 -17.79 -0.27
C PRO A 92 37.04 -19.10 -0.14
N GLU A 93 37.06 -19.85 -1.23
CA GLU A 93 36.88 -21.29 -1.33
C GLU A 93 37.71 -22.04 -0.27
N LYS A 94 37.15 -22.21 0.94
CA LYS A 94 37.67 -23.10 1.98
C LYS A 94 36.55 -23.94 2.55
N ARG A 95 36.03 -24.85 1.72
CA ARG A 95 35.28 -26.01 2.22
C ARG A 95 35.48 -27.23 1.33
N ALA A 96 36.71 -27.72 1.28
CA ALA A 96 36.99 -29.12 0.99
C ALA A 96 38.28 -29.51 1.71
N THR A 97 38.29 -30.71 2.29
CA THR A 97 39.41 -31.36 3.00
C THR A 97 39.59 -31.03 4.49
N GLN A 98 38.68 -31.55 5.32
CA GLN A 98 39.06 -32.04 6.64
C GLN A 98 38.47 -33.43 6.86
N THR A 99 39.26 -34.46 6.51
CA THR A 99 39.14 -35.81 7.05
C THR A 99 40.55 -36.30 7.40
N ASN A 100 40.74 -36.55 8.69
CA ASN A 100 41.75 -37.39 9.36
C ASN A 100 43.25 -37.14 9.10
N ALA A 101 44.00 -36.77 10.15
CA ALA A 101 44.81 -37.72 10.92
C ALA A 101 45.79 -37.03 11.90
N ALA A 102 45.73 -37.48 13.15
CA ALA A 102 46.84 -37.78 14.07
C ALA A 102 47.89 -36.71 14.48
N ALA A 103 47.95 -36.56 15.80
CA ALA A 103 49.16 -36.69 16.64
C ALA A 103 50.10 -35.47 16.84
N ARG A 104 50.03 -34.99 18.09
CA ARG A 104 51.17 -34.89 19.03
C ARG A 104 52.15 -33.73 18.81
N SER A 105 51.98 -32.66 19.59
CA SER A 105 52.97 -32.22 20.61
C SER A 105 52.54 -30.92 21.29
N ARG A 106 52.66 -30.91 22.62
CA ARG A 106 52.80 -29.73 23.49
C ARG A 106 54.30 -29.66 23.86
N PRO A 107 54.90 -28.50 24.22
CA PRO A 107 54.63 -27.91 25.55
C PRO A 107 54.81 -26.37 25.73
N LYS A 108 54.32 -25.89 26.90
CA LYS A 108 54.81 -24.78 27.79
C LYS A 108 54.68 -23.30 27.33
N SER A 109 53.77 -22.49 27.91
CA SER A 109 53.81 -21.70 29.18
C SER A 109 54.23 -20.22 28.97
N SER A 110 53.29 -19.24 28.87
CA SER A 110 52.86 -18.21 29.88
C SER A 110 53.88 -17.07 30.16
N PRO A 111 53.53 -15.84 30.65
CA PRO A 111 52.27 -15.38 31.29
C PRO A 111 51.78 -13.91 31.07
N LYS A 112 50.54 -13.66 31.52
CA LYS A 112 49.89 -12.45 32.11
C LYS A 112 50.52 -11.04 31.97
N LYS A 113 49.64 -10.06 31.65
CA LYS A 113 49.49 -8.84 32.47
C LYS A 113 48.05 -8.31 32.51
N LYS A 114 47.56 -8.08 33.73
CA LYS A 114 46.27 -7.45 34.08
C LYS A 114 46.46 -5.93 34.16
N ALA A 115 45.47 -5.16 33.72
CA ALA A 115 45.16 -3.81 34.22
C ALA A 115 43.69 -3.53 33.87
N ALA A 116 42.78 -3.57 34.85
CA ALA A 116 42.33 -2.45 35.67
C ALA A 116 41.07 -1.78 35.08
N ARG A 117 39.92 -2.14 35.67
CA ARG A 117 38.63 -1.43 35.57
C ARG A 117 38.72 -0.05 36.25
N PRO A 118 37.91 0.92 35.82
CA PRO A 118 37.16 1.72 36.77
C PRO A 118 35.65 1.42 36.65
N ARG A 119 35.05 1.24 37.83
CA ARG A 119 33.60 1.23 38.08
C ARG A 119 33.12 2.68 38.15
N GLY A 120 31.98 3.00 37.54
CA GLY A 120 31.22 4.20 37.87
C GLY A 120 30.33 4.72 36.74
N ALA A 121 29.15 4.12 36.55
CA ALA A 121 27.97 4.73 35.90
C ALA A 121 26.82 3.71 35.88
N ARG A 122 26.30 3.33 37.05
CA ARG A 122 25.11 2.45 37.14
C ARG A 122 23.91 3.12 37.82
N THR A 123 24.03 4.41 38.15
CA THR A 123 23.01 5.14 38.90
C THR A 123 21.99 5.85 38.00
N THR A 124 22.29 6.17 36.73
CA THR A 124 21.37 6.95 35.88
C THR A 124 20.17 6.14 35.36
N ARG A 125 20.34 4.84 35.05
CA ARG A 125 19.23 4.01 34.53
C ARG A 125 18.17 3.70 35.59
N GLN A 126 18.56 3.56 36.86
CA GLN A 126 17.61 3.29 37.94
C GLN A 126 16.78 4.52 38.30
N THR A 127 17.33 5.72 38.26
CA THR A 127 16.55 6.95 38.46
C THR A 127 15.55 7.19 37.34
N VAL A 128 15.93 6.92 36.08
CA VAL A 128 15.00 7.05 34.93
C VAL A 128 13.82 6.07 35.06
N ILE A 129 14.06 4.82 35.45
CA ILE A 129 12.99 3.82 35.64
C ILE A 129 12.05 4.23 36.78
N LEU A 130 12.58 4.74 37.91
CA LEU A 130 11.74 5.19 39.02
C LEU A 130 10.92 6.44 38.68
N VAL A 131 11.46 7.37 37.89
CA VAL A 131 10.73 8.55 37.42
C VAL A 131 9.62 8.15 36.45
N LEU A 132 9.88 7.23 35.50
CA LEU A 132 8.86 6.72 34.59
C LEU A 132 7.74 5.97 35.33
N LEU A 133 8.07 5.16 36.34
CA LEU A 133 7.07 4.48 37.18
C LEU A 133 6.22 5.48 37.97
N ALA A 134 6.84 6.51 38.56
CA ALA A 134 6.10 7.56 39.28
C ALA A 134 5.17 8.34 38.33
N PHE A 135 5.62 8.62 37.11
CA PHE A 135 4.81 9.30 36.09
C PHE A 135 3.65 8.42 35.60
N ALA A 136 3.87 7.13 35.40
CA ALA A 136 2.81 6.18 35.03
C ALA A 136 1.73 6.09 36.13
N VAL A 137 2.14 6.02 37.40
CA VAL A 137 1.19 6.03 38.53
C VAL A 137 0.43 7.36 38.58
N LEU A 138 1.10 8.50 38.37
CA LEU A 138 0.44 9.80 38.30
C LEU A 138 -0.59 9.87 37.17
N LEU A 139 -0.29 9.34 35.98
CA LEU A 139 -1.23 9.29 34.86
C LEU A 139 -2.46 8.43 35.16
N VAL A 140 -2.28 7.31 35.86
CA VAL A 140 -3.41 6.47 36.29
C VAL A 140 -4.28 7.20 37.32
N PHE A 141 -3.67 7.92 38.26
CA PHE A 141 -4.43 8.70 39.25
C PHE A 141 -5.16 9.91 38.63
N VAL A 142 -4.50 10.64 37.74
CA VAL A 142 -5.09 11.80 37.05
C VAL A 142 -6.17 11.34 36.06
N GLY A 143 -5.91 10.28 35.30
CA GLY A 143 -6.87 9.69 34.38
C GLY A 143 -8.06 9.06 35.10
N GLY A 144 -7.83 8.37 36.22
CA GLY A 144 -8.89 7.82 37.07
C GLY A 144 -9.73 8.92 37.71
N ALA A 145 -9.11 9.99 38.22
CA ALA A 145 -9.84 11.14 38.77
C ALA A 145 -10.65 11.87 37.69
N ALA A 146 -10.10 12.04 36.48
CA ALA A 146 -10.81 12.62 35.34
C ALA A 146 -11.98 11.73 34.90
N TYR A 147 -11.80 10.40 34.85
CA TYR A 147 -12.85 9.46 34.50
C TYR A 147 -14.02 9.52 35.49
N VAL A 148 -13.74 9.47 36.80
CA VAL A 148 -14.77 9.61 37.84
C VAL A 148 -15.45 10.98 37.78
N PHE A 149 -14.70 12.06 37.52
CA PHE A 149 -15.28 13.40 37.36
C PHE A 149 -16.23 13.48 36.15
N PHE A 150 -15.86 12.90 35.01
CA PHE A 150 -16.71 12.87 33.82
C PHE A 150 -17.96 11.99 34.00
N ASP A 151 -17.82 10.83 34.65
CA ASP A 151 -18.93 9.91 34.95
C ASP A 151 -19.94 10.52 35.93
N THR A 152 -19.46 11.23 36.96
CA THR A 152 -20.35 11.87 37.96
C THR A 152 -21.06 13.12 37.42
N SER A 153 -20.50 13.75 36.37
CA SER A 153 -21.04 14.99 35.81
C SER A 153 -22.22 14.81 34.84
N GLY A 154 -22.56 13.57 34.47
CA GLY A 154 -23.67 13.29 33.55
C GLY A 154 -23.50 13.88 32.14
N ALA A 155 -22.31 14.37 31.80
CA ALA A 155 -22.04 15.07 30.54
C ALA A 155 -22.07 14.15 29.30
N LEU A 156 -22.00 12.82 29.50
CA LEU A 156 -22.11 11.83 28.42
C LEU A 156 -23.57 11.60 27.97
N ASP A 157 -24.58 11.84 28.83
CA ASP A 157 -26.00 11.64 28.49
C ASP A 157 -26.58 12.77 27.62
N GLN A 158 -25.90 13.92 27.54
CA GLN A 158 -26.27 15.03 26.65
C GLN A 158 -25.65 14.94 25.25
N LEU A 159 -24.71 14.02 25.02
CA LEU A 159 -24.01 13.87 23.74
C LEU A 159 -24.60 12.77 22.84
N PHE A 160 -25.44 11.87 23.39
CA PHE A 160 -26.03 10.76 22.64
C PHE A 160 -27.57 10.74 22.60
N ASN A 161 -28.25 11.72 23.19
CA ASN A 161 -29.71 11.83 23.09
C ASN A 161 -30.16 12.72 21.93
N PHE A 162 -29.92 12.25 20.71
CA PHE A 162 -30.80 12.59 19.60
C PHE A 162 -31.48 11.32 19.10
N VAL A 163 -32.81 11.39 19.14
CA VAL A 163 -33.82 10.48 18.56
C VAL A 163 -34.37 9.43 19.53
N ASP A 164 -35.34 9.88 20.35
CA ASP A 164 -36.41 9.03 20.86
C ASP A 164 -37.30 8.51 19.71
N PRO A 165 -37.78 7.26 19.80
CA PRO A 165 -38.82 6.72 18.95
C PRO A 165 -40.22 7.08 19.50
N GLU A 166 -41.21 7.09 18.60
CA GLU A 166 -42.64 6.91 18.91
C GLU A 166 -43.46 8.14 19.38
N ALA A 167 -44.17 8.75 18.43
CA ALA A 167 -45.50 9.31 18.66
C ALA A 167 -46.40 8.97 17.46
N SER A 168 -47.31 8.02 17.68
CA SER A 168 -48.31 7.52 16.75
C SER A 168 -49.39 8.56 16.41
N LEU A 169 -50.18 8.22 15.37
CA LEU A 169 -51.64 8.43 15.14
C LEU A 169 -51.81 8.51 13.61
N THR A 170 -52.50 7.65 12.86
CA THR A 170 -53.76 6.94 13.11
C THR A 170 -53.97 5.88 12.00
N THR A 171 -54.45 4.69 12.36
CA THR A 171 -54.97 3.56 11.54
C THR A 171 -56.33 3.92 10.85
N PRO A 172 -56.96 3.14 9.93
CA PRO A 172 -57.15 1.67 9.98
C PRO A 172 -57.06 0.85 8.66
N ILE A 173 -57.04 -0.47 8.85
CA ILE A 173 -57.01 -1.60 7.89
C ILE A 173 -58.43 -2.30 7.91
N PRO A 174 -58.63 -3.56 7.43
CA PRO A 174 -58.87 -4.18 6.10
C PRO A 174 -60.36 -4.68 5.91
N PRO A 175 -60.71 -5.55 4.93
CA PRO A 175 -60.73 -7.04 5.12
C PRO A 175 -60.29 -7.86 3.86
N LEU A 176 -59.43 -8.89 3.94
CA LEU A 176 -59.63 -10.33 4.27
C LEU A 176 -60.12 -11.27 3.13
N THR A 177 -59.39 -12.41 2.94
CA THR A 177 -59.90 -13.76 2.53
C THR A 177 -60.06 -14.01 1.00
N ALA A 178 -59.72 -15.14 0.34
CA ALA A 178 -59.18 -16.48 0.67
C ALA A 178 -58.59 -17.18 -0.59
N THR A 179 -57.73 -18.17 -0.31
CA THR A 179 -57.49 -19.49 -0.94
C THR A 179 -58.31 -19.96 -2.16
N ALA A 180 -57.63 -20.53 -3.17
CA ALA A 180 -57.91 -21.81 -3.89
C ALA A 180 -57.11 -21.83 -5.21
N THR A 181 -56.20 -22.76 -5.49
CA THR A 181 -56.38 -24.17 -5.93
C THR A 181 -55.78 -24.33 -7.34
N THR A 182 -54.91 -25.31 -7.47
CA THR A 182 -54.25 -25.78 -8.69
C THR A 182 -55.24 -26.52 -9.60
N GLU A 183 -55.37 -26.11 -10.87
CA GLU A 183 -55.62 -26.92 -12.07
C GLU A 183 -55.11 -26.07 -13.25
N GLY A 184 -54.18 -26.50 -14.12
CA GLY A 184 -54.41 -27.50 -15.15
C GLY A 184 -54.83 -26.82 -16.47
N VAL A 185 -54.10 -27.12 -17.56
CA VAL A 185 -54.50 -27.06 -18.99
C VAL A 185 -53.85 -25.99 -19.90
N SER A 186 -53.13 -26.55 -20.88
CA SER A 186 -52.87 -26.19 -22.29
C SER A 186 -52.09 -24.94 -22.72
N LEU A 187 -50.91 -25.24 -23.27
CA LEU A 187 -50.26 -24.53 -24.37
C LEU A 187 -51.11 -24.66 -25.66
N SER A 188 -51.88 -23.63 -26.03
CA SER A 188 -52.27 -23.35 -27.43
C SER A 188 -53.14 -22.08 -27.49
N SER A 189 -52.54 -20.95 -27.88
CA SER A 189 -53.17 -19.82 -28.59
C SER A 189 -52.36 -18.53 -28.43
N ILE A 190 -51.16 -18.48 -29.02
CA ILE A 190 -50.51 -17.20 -29.29
C ILE A 190 -50.98 -16.77 -30.68
N PRO A 191 -51.71 -15.65 -30.85
CA PRO A 191 -52.01 -15.13 -32.18
C PRO A 191 -50.74 -14.56 -32.80
N THR A 192 -50.37 -15.14 -33.94
CA THR A 192 -49.32 -14.66 -34.85
C THR A 192 -49.67 -13.26 -35.37
N TRP A 193 -48.95 -12.24 -34.93
CA TRP A 193 -49.01 -10.91 -35.55
C TRP A 193 -48.32 -10.95 -36.91
N THR A 194 -49.08 -10.61 -37.96
CA THR A 194 -48.59 -10.47 -39.32
C THR A 194 -48.11 -9.04 -39.51
N PRO A 195 -46.84 -8.76 -39.87
CA PRO A 195 -46.41 -7.39 -40.14
C PRO A 195 -46.98 -6.90 -41.47
N THR A 196 -47.69 -5.78 -41.41
CA THR A 196 -48.14 -5.00 -42.58
C THR A 196 -46.93 -4.45 -43.33
N SER A 197 -46.86 -4.68 -44.64
CA SER A 197 -45.85 -4.11 -45.53
C SER A 197 -45.97 -2.58 -45.61
N SER A 198 -44.94 -1.87 -45.17
CA SER A 198 -44.74 -0.43 -45.38
C SER A 198 -44.06 -0.18 -46.74
N PRO A 199 -44.42 0.88 -47.51
CA PRO A 199 -43.79 1.14 -48.80
C PRO A 199 -42.31 1.56 -48.67
N THR A 200 -41.51 0.99 -49.56
CA THR A 200 -40.05 1.12 -49.71
C THR A 200 -39.62 2.54 -50.14
N PRO A 201 -38.68 3.21 -49.45
CA PRO A 201 -38.01 4.40 -49.97
C PRO A 201 -37.00 4.05 -51.08
N PRO A 202 -36.70 4.96 -52.04
CA PRO A 202 -35.79 4.69 -53.14
C PRO A 202 -34.34 4.43 -52.66
N PRO A 203 -33.53 3.70 -53.45
CA PRO A 203 -32.20 3.26 -53.02
C PRO A 203 -31.25 4.45 -52.86
N GLU A 204 -30.59 4.53 -51.70
CA GLU A 204 -29.47 5.44 -51.50
C GLU A 204 -28.27 5.00 -52.34
N THR A 205 -27.58 5.99 -52.91
CA THR A 205 -26.34 5.82 -53.66
C THR A 205 -25.26 5.26 -52.72
N PRO A 206 -24.48 4.23 -53.11
CA PRO A 206 -23.46 3.68 -52.22
C PRO A 206 -22.37 4.74 -51.96
N SER A 207 -22.29 5.19 -50.72
CA SER A 207 -21.19 6.01 -50.21
C SER A 207 -19.90 5.17 -50.20
N PRO A 208 -18.73 5.73 -50.59
CA PRO A 208 -17.49 4.96 -50.65
C PRO A 208 -17.11 4.42 -49.26
N THR A 209 -17.01 3.09 -49.15
CA THR A 209 -16.51 2.40 -47.96
C THR A 209 -15.12 2.93 -47.62
N PRO A 210 -14.88 3.46 -46.40
CA PRO A 210 -13.54 3.82 -45.99
C PRO A 210 -12.69 2.55 -45.92
N THR A 211 -11.69 2.45 -46.80
CA THR A 211 -10.62 1.46 -46.72
C THR A 211 -9.96 1.59 -45.35
N SER A 212 -10.12 0.57 -44.50
CA SER A 212 -9.40 0.49 -43.22
C SER A 212 -7.90 0.49 -43.52
N THR A 213 -7.25 1.62 -43.25
CA THR A 213 -5.79 1.70 -43.22
C THR A 213 -5.36 0.90 -41.99
N PRO A 214 -4.52 -0.15 -42.11
CA PRO A 214 -4.07 -0.88 -40.94
C PRO A 214 -3.34 0.09 -40.02
N GLN A 215 -3.85 0.21 -38.80
CA GLN A 215 -3.24 1.00 -37.75
C GLN A 215 -1.79 0.53 -37.57
N PRO A 216 -0.79 1.44 -37.56
CA PRO A 216 0.60 1.05 -37.34
C PRO A 216 0.67 0.19 -36.07
N ALA A 217 1.31 -0.97 -36.19
CA ALA A 217 1.54 -1.87 -35.07
C ALA A 217 2.15 -1.05 -33.92
N GLY A 218 1.44 -1.03 -32.78
CA GLY A 218 1.88 -0.30 -31.61
C GLY A 218 3.33 -0.65 -31.28
N SER A 219 4.09 0.36 -30.85
CA SER A 219 5.44 0.19 -30.31
C SER A 219 5.42 -0.99 -29.31
N PRO A 220 6.38 -1.94 -29.37
CA PRO A 220 6.36 -3.10 -28.50
C PRO A 220 6.30 -2.66 -27.04
N THR A 221 5.31 -3.15 -26.29
CA THR A 221 5.25 -2.96 -24.84
C THR A 221 6.58 -3.44 -24.27
N PRO A 222 7.31 -2.58 -23.54
CA PRO A 222 8.64 -2.93 -23.08
C PRO A 222 8.54 -4.09 -22.07
N ILE A 223 9.39 -5.12 -22.26
CA ILE A 223 9.38 -6.35 -21.46
C ILE A 223 10.19 -6.09 -20.17
N PRO A 224 9.67 -6.41 -18.97
CA PRO A 224 10.38 -6.19 -17.73
C PRO A 224 11.68 -7.01 -17.69
N PRO A 225 12.83 -6.40 -17.36
CA PRO A 225 14.09 -7.11 -17.19
C PRO A 225 14.07 -7.94 -15.90
N THR A 226 14.68 -9.12 -15.90
CA THR A 226 14.82 -9.93 -14.68
C THR A 226 15.59 -9.14 -13.60
N PRO A 227 15.06 -9.03 -12.36
CA PRO A 227 15.75 -8.32 -11.29
C PRO A 227 17.04 -9.05 -10.89
N SER A 228 18.06 -8.30 -10.50
CA SER A 228 19.34 -8.87 -10.04
C SER A 228 19.23 -9.53 -8.66
N ALA A 229 18.30 -9.06 -7.83
CA ALA A 229 18.00 -9.63 -6.52
C ALA A 229 16.53 -9.38 -6.18
N LEU A 230 15.91 -10.32 -5.46
CA LEU A 230 14.57 -10.18 -4.90
C LEU A 230 14.65 -9.56 -3.49
N PRO A 231 13.62 -8.81 -3.06
CA PRO A 231 13.60 -8.20 -1.74
C PRO A 231 13.45 -9.24 -0.62
N SER A 232 13.86 -8.86 0.59
CA SER A 232 13.58 -9.65 1.80
C SER A 232 12.18 -9.32 2.32
N ILE A 233 11.44 -10.32 2.79
CA ILE A 233 10.15 -10.09 3.46
C ILE A 233 10.30 -9.30 4.77
N SER A 234 11.48 -9.30 5.39
CA SER A 234 11.75 -8.52 6.61
C SER A 234 11.84 -7.02 6.36
N ASP A 235 11.96 -6.60 5.11
CA ASP A 235 11.94 -5.18 4.71
C ASP A 235 10.51 -4.67 4.49
N ALA A 236 9.50 -5.55 4.64
CA ALA A 236 8.10 -5.22 4.44
C ALA A 236 7.60 -4.23 5.50
N GLN A 237 6.99 -3.15 5.02
CA GLN A 237 6.41 -2.15 5.90
C GLN A 237 4.92 -2.42 6.11
N PRO A 238 4.42 -2.31 7.35
CA PRO A 238 3.02 -2.55 7.64
C PRO A 238 2.16 -1.48 6.96
N VAL A 239 1.11 -1.92 6.29
CA VAL A 239 0.14 -1.07 5.60
C VAL A 239 -1.25 -1.59 5.91
N VAL A 240 -2.14 -0.70 6.31
CA VAL A 240 -3.54 -1.09 6.55
C VAL A 240 -4.24 -1.27 5.20
N LEU A 241 -4.83 -2.44 4.96
CA LEU A 241 -5.52 -2.77 3.71
C LEU A 241 -6.59 -1.74 3.31
N ASN A 242 -7.38 -1.28 4.27
CA ASN A 242 -8.45 -0.31 4.06
C ASN A 242 -7.95 1.06 3.58
N ASP A 243 -6.78 1.48 4.05
CA ASP A 243 -6.20 2.78 3.72
C ASP A 243 -5.31 2.71 2.48
N GLY A 244 -4.68 1.55 2.28
CA GLY A 244 -3.61 1.37 1.31
C GLY A 244 -2.33 2.09 1.71
N THR A 245 -1.37 2.09 0.80
CA THR A 245 -0.08 2.77 0.98
C THR A 245 -0.21 4.29 1.08
N GLY A 246 -1.33 4.83 0.61
CA GLY A 246 -1.44 6.24 0.29
C GLY A 246 -0.44 6.63 -0.81
N PHE A 247 -0.08 7.90 -0.86
CA PHE A 247 0.83 8.37 -1.88
C PHE A 247 2.22 7.75 -1.72
N LEU A 248 2.72 7.16 -2.81
CA LEU A 248 3.96 6.41 -2.90
C LEU A 248 4.73 6.85 -4.15
N ILE A 249 6.02 7.13 -3.97
CA ILE A 249 6.95 7.30 -5.10
C ILE A 249 7.67 5.97 -5.29
N LEU A 250 7.47 5.35 -6.45
CA LEU A 250 8.21 4.16 -6.84
C LEU A 250 9.52 4.59 -7.50
N PHE A 251 10.64 4.44 -6.79
CA PHE A 251 11.95 4.83 -7.30
C PHE A 251 12.46 3.83 -8.36
N PRO A 252 13.21 4.31 -9.38
CA PRO A 252 13.82 3.47 -10.41
C PRO A 252 14.65 2.31 -9.85
N ASP A 253 14.50 1.14 -10.47
CA ASP A 253 15.13 -0.14 -10.11
C ASP A 253 15.04 -0.48 -8.61
N SER A 254 14.01 -0.02 -7.90
CA SER A 254 13.83 -0.33 -6.47
C SER A 254 12.59 -1.16 -6.22
N PHE A 255 12.59 -1.87 -5.10
CA PHE A 255 11.41 -2.55 -4.58
C PHE A 255 10.86 -1.76 -3.40
N SER A 256 9.57 -1.46 -3.44
CA SER A 256 8.81 -1.03 -2.27
C SER A 256 8.07 -2.24 -1.72
N VAL A 257 8.43 -2.69 -0.51
CA VAL A 257 7.94 -3.93 0.09
C VAL A 257 6.95 -3.59 1.20
N PHE A 258 5.79 -4.24 1.16
CA PHE A 258 4.68 -3.97 2.06
C PHE A 258 4.09 -5.26 2.62
N GLN A 259 3.68 -5.18 3.88
CA GLN A 259 2.85 -6.15 4.56
C GLN A 259 1.48 -5.52 4.74
N PHE A 260 0.54 -5.90 3.89
CA PHE A 260 -0.83 -5.40 3.94
C PHE A 260 -1.63 -6.19 4.98
N GLU A 261 -2.11 -5.50 6.00
CA GLU A 261 -2.79 -6.09 7.16
C GLU A 261 -4.24 -5.59 7.26
N PRO A 262 -5.18 -6.47 7.58
CA PRO A 262 -6.51 -6.06 8.00
C PRO A 262 -6.47 -5.26 9.31
N ARG A 263 -7.37 -4.29 9.47
CA ARG A 263 -7.61 -3.63 10.77
C ARG A 263 -8.16 -4.59 11.82
N ASP A 264 -8.94 -5.57 11.36
CA ASP A 264 -9.63 -6.53 12.22
C ASP A 264 -8.96 -7.90 12.09
N THR A 265 -8.92 -8.67 13.17
CA THR A 265 -8.44 -10.05 13.11
C THR A 265 -9.41 -10.90 12.29
N LEU A 266 -8.95 -11.44 11.16
CA LEU A 266 -9.72 -12.34 10.31
C LEU A 266 -9.33 -13.80 10.58
N ASP A 267 -10.26 -14.72 10.34
CA ASP A 267 -10.00 -16.17 10.34
C ASP A 267 -10.61 -16.76 9.06
N ILE A 268 -9.85 -16.65 7.98
CA ILE A 268 -10.27 -16.97 6.63
C ILE A 268 -10.13 -18.48 6.39
N GLN A 269 -11.22 -19.09 5.93
CA GLN A 269 -11.26 -20.48 5.48
C GLN A 269 -10.98 -20.61 3.97
N THR A 270 -11.50 -19.68 3.16
CA THR A 270 -11.35 -19.72 1.70
C THR A 270 -11.35 -18.32 1.11
N ILE A 271 -10.46 -18.05 0.15
CA ILE A 271 -10.44 -16.81 -0.63
C ILE A 271 -11.14 -17.04 -1.96
N ALA A 272 -12.13 -16.22 -2.29
CA ALA A 272 -12.85 -16.29 -3.56
C ALA A 272 -12.21 -15.40 -4.64
N THR A 273 -11.78 -14.19 -4.27
CA THR A 273 -11.18 -13.22 -5.19
C THR A 273 -10.06 -12.46 -4.52
N LEU A 274 -9.10 -11.97 -5.31
CA LEU A 274 -8.09 -11.01 -4.88
C LEU A 274 -7.85 -10.05 -6.04
N THR A 275 -7.85 -8.75 -5.76
CA THR A 275 -7.59 -7.69 -6.74
C THR A 275 -6.56 -6.74 -6.18
N PHE A 276 -5.51 -6.48 -6.94
CA PHE A 276 -4.54 -5.44 -6.65
C PHE A 276 -4.97 -4.12 -7.30
N HIS A 277 -4.97 -3.05 -6.53
CA HIS A 277 -5.31 -1.71 -7.01
C HIS A 277 -4.04 -0.88 -7.14
N LEU A 278 -3.78 -0.37 -8.35
CA LEU A 278 -2.70 0.57 -8.62
C LEU A 278 -3.30 1.89 -9.10
N LEU A 279 -3.36 2.89 -8.24
CA LEU A 279 -4.12 4.12 -8.49
C LEU A 279 -3.18 5.31 -8.68
N SER A 280 -3.43 6.11 -9.70
CA SER A 280 -2.75 7.39 -9.94
C SER A 280 -3.67 8.31 -10.75
N SER A 281 -3.70 9.59 -10.39
CA SER A 281 -4.44 10.67 -11.07
C SER A 281 -3.76 11.10 -12.36
N GLU A 282 -2.44 10.95 -12.42
CA GLU A 282 -1.60 11.28 -13.57
C GLU A 282 -0.83 10.03 -14.02
N PRO A 283 -1.51 9.07 -14.68
CA PRO A 283 -0.91 7.78 -15.01
C PRO A 283 0.25 7.93 -15.99
N ALA A 284 1.45 7.62 -15.52
CA ALA A 284 2.65 7.60 -16.35
C ALA A 284 2.56 6.52 -17.45
N GLN A 285 3.10 6.83 -18.64
CA GLN A 285 3.21 5.89 -19.76
C GLN A 285 4.59 5.99 -20.44
N PRO A 286 5.24 4.85 -20.77
CA PRO A 286 4.80 3.48 -20.53
C PRO A 286 4.88 3.11 -19.04
N LEU A 287 3.94 2.29 -18.57
CA LEU A 287 3.97 1.77 -17.20
C LEU A 287 5.10 0.75 -17.07
N THR A 288 6.04 1.03 -16.18
CA THR A 288 7.23 0.19 -15.94
C THR A 288 7.19 -0.40 -14.53
N VAL A 289 5.99 -0.77 -14.08
CA VAL A 289 5.74 -1.35 -12.75
C VAL A 289 5.49 -2.85 -12.88
N GLU A 290 6.02 -3.60 -11.93
CA GLU A 290 5.80 -5.04 -11.75
C GLU A 290 5.42 -5.31 -10.29
N LEU A 291 4.40 -6.14 -10.09
CA LEU A 291 3.97 -6.58 -8.77
C LEU A 291 4.60 -7.94 -8.47
N TYR A 292 5.09 -8.12 -7.26
CA TYR A 292 5.54 -9.40 -6.74
C TYR A 292 4.70 -9.77 -5.53
N LEU A 293 4.10 -10.95 -5.54
CA LEU A 293 3.37 -11.48 -4.39
C LEU A 293 4.17 -12.59 -3.73
N TRP A 294 4.19 -12.60 -2.40
CA TRP A 294 4.81 -13.68 -1.65
C TRP A 294 3.90 -14.92 -1.66
N ASN A 295 4.38 -16.01 -2.25
CA ASN A 295 3.72 -17.30 -2.20
C ASN A 295 4.15 -18.03 -0.94
N SER A 296 3.29 -18.03 0.07
CA SER A 296 3.57 -18.59 1.39
C SER A 296 3.77 -20.12 1.41
N PRO A 297 2.98 -20.92 0.68
CA PRO A 297 3.21 -22.37 0.57
C PRO A 297 4.62 -22.78 0.11
N ILE A 298 5.21 -22.04 -0.83
CA ILE A 298 6.54 -22.38 -1.40
C ILE A 298 7.66 -21.41 -1.03
N ASN A 299 7.36 -20.39 -0.21
CA ASN A 299 8.31 -19.38 0.29
C ASN A 299 9.11 -18.68 -0.83
N THR A 300 8.42 -18.19 -1.86
CA THR A 300 9.05 -17.46 -2.97
C THR A 300 8.20 -16.29 -3.42
N TRP A 301 8.85 -15.30 -4.05
CA TRP A 301 8.15 -14.23 -4.77
C TRP A 301 7.70 -14.70 -6.15
N GLU A 302 6.48 -14.35 -6.55
CA GLU A 302 5.95 -14.57 -7.89
C GLU A 302 5.61 -13.23 -8.57
N PRO A 303 6.08 -12.98 -9.81
CA PRO A 303 5.87 -11.73 -10.53
C PRO A 303 4.52 -11.69 -11.27
N PHE A 304 3.93 -10.50 -11.32
CA PHE A 304 2.69 -10.17 -12.00
C PHE A 304 2.85 -8.86 -12.76
N GLY A 305 2.49 -8.90 -14.05
CA GLY A 305 2.31 -7.68 -14.82
C GLY A 305 1.08 -6.91 -14.33
N VAL A 306 1.18 -5.59 -14.28
CA VAL A 306 0.08 -4.73 -13.81
C VAL A 306 -0.21 -3.60 -14.78
N TYR A 307 -1.41 -3.06 -14.68
CA TYR A 307 -1.86 -1.82 -15.32
C TYR A 307 -2.49 -0.89 -14.29
N TRP A 308 -2.67 0.38 -14.65
CA TRP A 308 -3.36 1.35 -13.79
C TRP A 308 -4.82 0.93 -13.55
N GLY A 309 -5.25 0.87 -12.30
CA GLY A 309 -6.58 0.44 -11.87
C GLY A 309 -6.59 -0.92 -11.20
N ASP A 310 -7.62 -1.72 -11.50
CA ASP A 310 -7.93 -2.99 -10.84
C ASP A 310 -7.26 -4.17 -11.57
N ASN A 311 -6.37 -4.89 -10.89
CA ASN A 311 -5.60 -6.02 -11.42
C ASN A 311 -6.00 -7.32 -10.69
N PRO A 312 -6.88 -8.16 -11.27
CA PRO A 312 -7.33 -9.39 -10.62
C PRO A 312 -6.21 -10.45 -10.58
N ILE A 313 -6.05 -11.09 -9.42
CA ILE A 313 -5.07 -12.17 -9.20
C ILE A 313 -5.78 -13.52 -9.32
N ILE A 314 -5.30 -14.35 -10.24
CA ILE A 314 -5.79 -15.71 -10.44
C ILE A 314 -5.18 -16.61 -9.37
N SER A 315 -5.98 -17.52 -8.81
CA SER A 315 -5.57 -18.46 -7.76
C SER A 315 -5.01 -17.76 -6.51
N PRO A 316 -5.85 -16.96 -5.83
CA PRO A 316 -5.40 -16.07 -4.75
C PRO A 316 -5.00 -16.77 -3.45
N GLU A 317 -5.38 -18.03 -3.28
CA GLU A 317 -5.19 -18.81 -2.04
C GLU A 317 -3.73 -18.89 -1.57
N SER A 318 -2.76 -18.79 -2.49
CA SER A 318 -1.33 -18.86 -2.16
C SER A 318 -0.76 -17.55 -1.58
N TYR A 319 -1.47 -16.43 -1.74
CA TYR A 319 -0.94 -15.08 -1.48
C TYR A 319 -1.60 -14.37 -0.30
N VAL A 320 -2.75 -14.88 0.17
CA VAL A 320 -3.47 -14.32 1.32
C VAL A 320 -3.37 -15.32 2.46
N HIS A 321 -2.82 -14.89 3.58
CA HIS A 321 -2.77 -15.69 4.79
C HIS A 321 -4.17 -15.82 5.42
N ASN A 322 -4.36 -16.81 6.30
CA ASN A 322 -5.64 -17.04 6.98
C ASN A 322 -6.07 -15.85 7.85
N ASP A 323 -5.13 -15.04 8.32
CA ASP A 323 -5.39 -13.80 9.04
C ASP A 323 -5.67 -12.59 8.12
N GLY A 324 -5.67 -12.80 6.80
CA GLY A 324 -5.88 -11.77 5.78
C GLY A 324 -4.63 -10.98 5.40
N VAL A 325 -3.47 -11.32 5.94
CA VAL A 325 -2.21 -10.64 5.61
C VAL A 325 -1.77 -10.98 4.18
N ILE A 326 -1.32 -9.96 3.44
CA ILE A 326 -0.77 -10.08 2.09
C ILE A 326 0.61 -9.42 2.08
N ILE A 327 1.64 -10.15 1.67
CA ILE A 327 2.99 -9.60 1.50
C ILE A 327 3.23 -9.37 0.02
N ALA A 328 3.50 -8.12 -0.35
CA ALA A 328 3.69 -7.70 -1.73
C ALA A 328 4.89 -6.78 -1.86
N ALA A 329 5.58 -6.86 -3.01
CA ALA A 329 6.61 -5.92 -3.39
C ALA A 329 6.28 -5.31 -4.75
N ILE A 330 6.45 -4.00 -4.87
CA ILE A 330 6.18 -3.26 -6.09
C ILE A 330 7.52 -2.77 -6.63
N ARG A 331 7.84 -3.15 -7.85
CA ARG A 331 9.08 -2.79 -8.53
C ARG A 331 8.82 -1.79 -9.63
N ASN A 332 9.54 -0.68 -9.64
CA ASN A 332 9.69 0.15 -10.83
C ASN A 332 10.98 -0.27 -11.54
N TRP A 333 10.87 -0.84 -12.74
CA TRP A 333 12.02 -1.24 -13.55
C TRP A 333 12.38 -0.19 -14.62
N GLY A 334 11.63 0.91 -14.70
CA GLY A 334 11.92 2.06 -15.55
C GLY A 334 13.05 2.93 -15.01
N GLY A 335 13.39 3.95 -15.79
CA GLY A 335 14.45 4.91 -15.46
C GLY A 335 13.97 6.12 -14.66
N ASP A 336 12.66 6.41 -14.69
CA ASP A 336 12.06 7.57 -14.05
C ASP A 336 11.19 7.14 -12.86
N PRO A 337 11.12 7.94 -11.78
CA PRO A 337 10.19 7.69 -10.68
C PRO A 337 8.75 7.69 -11.15
N ILE A 338 7.93 6.90 -10.48
CA ILE A 338 6.49 6.82 -10.75
C ILE A 338 5.74 7.21 -9.50
N ASP A 339 4.88 8.21 -9.66
CA ASP A 339 3.98 8.68 -8.63
C ASP A 339 2.71 7.82 -8.62
N VAL A 340 2.44 7.21 -7.46
CA VAL A 340 1.29 6.35 -7.19
C VAL A 340 0.48 7.00 -6.09
N ASP A 341 -0.77 7.36 -6.36
CA ASP A 341 -1.64 8.01 -5.39
C ASP A 341 -2.04 7.09 -4.25
N ASN A 342 -2.32 5.84 -4.59
CA ASN A 342 -2.58 4.80 -3.62
C ASN A 342 -2.41 3.43 -4.27
N THR A 343 -2.05 2.45 -3.46
CA THR A 343 -2.11 1.05 -3.85
C THR A 343 -2.43 0.18 -2.65
N SER A 344 -3.28 -0.81 -2.89
CA SER A 344 -3.77 -1.76 -1.89
C SER A 344 -4.41 -2.97 -2.57
N PHE A 345 -5.04 -3.84 -1.79
CA PHE A 345 -5.80 -5.00 -2.27
C PHE A 345 -7.26 -4.93 -1.82
N THR A 346 -8.12 -5.61 -2.58
CA THR A 346 -9.44 -6.07 -2.10
C THR A 346 -9.59 -7.56 -2.32
N PHE A 347 -10.29 -8.24 -1.43
CA PHE A 347 -10.60 -9.65 -1.56
C PHE A 347 -12.01 -9.97 -1.04
N ALA A 348 -12.62 -11.00 -1.62
CA ALA A 348 -13.79 -11.66 -1.07
C ALA A 348 -13.38 -13.00 -0.45
N ALA A 349 -13.88 -13.30 0.74
CA ALA A 349 -13.49 -14.49 1.49
C ALA A 349 -14.64 -15.08 2.30
N ARG A 350 -14.54 -16.38 2.58
CA ARG A 350 -15.37 -17.06 3.57
C ARG A 350 -14.56 -17.27 4.84
N LEU A 351 -15.08 -16.83 5.97
CA LEU A 351 -14.49 -17.04 7.28
C LEU A 351 -14.81 -18.45 7.81
N THR A 352 -14.03 -18.94 8.77
CA THR A 352 -14.27 -20.22 9.47
C THR A 352 -15.63 -20.27 10.17
N SER A 353 -16.19 -19.11 10.53
CA SER A 353 -17.55 -18.97 11.06
C SER A 353 -18.65 -19.26 10.02
N GLY A 354 -18.30 -19.36 8.74
CA GLY A 354 -19.24 -19.49 7.62
C GLY A 354 -19.73 -18.15 7.05
N LEU A 355 -19.27 -17.02 7.59
CA LEU A 355 -19.62 -15.68 7.09
C LEU A 355 -18.81 -15.34 5.83
N ASP A 356 -19.49 -14.89 4.79
CA ASP A 356 -18.85 -14.34 3.58
C ASP A 356 -18.60 -12.84 3.78
N ILE A 357 -17.38 -12.39 3.49
CA ILE A 357 -16.92 -11.00 3.65
C ILE A 357 -16.33 -10.46 2.35
N PHE A 358 -16.37 -9.14 2.23
CA PHE A 358 -15.56 -8.37 1.27
C PHE A 358 -14.72 -7.39 2.08
N TYR A 359 -13.41 -7.40 1.85
CA TYR A 359 -12.45 -6.64 2.66
C TYR A 359 -11.40 -5.97 1.76
N GLY A 360 -10.91 -4.79 2.15
CA GLY A 360 -9.84 -4.09 1.45
C GLY A 360 -10.06 -2.59 1.37
N LEU A 361 -9.46 -1.98 0.35
CA LEU A 361 -9.43 -0.53 0.15
C LEU A 361 -10.82 0.14 0.24
N ASP A 362 -10.98 1.06 1.20
CA ASP A 362 -12.23 1.80 1.40
C ASP A 362 -12.40 2.85 0.29
N ARG A 363 -13.22 2.52 -0.72
CA ARG A 363 -13.50 3.41 -1.86
C ARG A 363 -14.18 4.73 -1.49
N ALA A 364 -14.57 4.95 -0.23
CA ALA A 364 -15.13 6.21 0.23
C ALA A 364 -14.08 7.34 0.28
N ASP A 365 -12.82 7.00 0.59
CA ASP A 365 -11.70 7.97 0.66
C ASP A 365 -10.94 8.11 -0.68
N SER A 366 -11.29 7.30 -1.68
CA SER A 366 -10.65 7.29 -3.00
C SER A 366 -11.51 7.87 -4.14
N ARG A 367 -12.65 8.50 -3.83
CA ARG A 367 -13.45 9.19 -4.86
C ARG A 367 -12.83 10.55 -5.16
N PHE A 368 -12.06 10.62 -6.23
CA PHE A 368 -12.09 11.84 -7.04
C PHE A 368 -13.54 12.08 -7.49
N PRO A 369 -14.02 13.34 -7.54
CA PRO A 369 -15.32 13.64 -8.09
C PRO A 369 -15.33 13.16 -9.55
N THR A 370 -15.98 12.03 -9.81
CA THR A 370 -16.43 11.70 -11.16
C THR A 370 -17.57 12.67 -11.45
N THR A 371 -17.24 13.86 -11.91
CA THR A 371 -18.11 14.54 -12.84
C THR A 371 -18.15 13.61 -14.06
N PRO A 372 -19.31 13.04 -14.42
CA PRO A 372 -19.44 12.43 -15.75
C PRO A 372 -19.00 13.49 -16.76
N PRO A 373 -18.34 13.15 -17.88
CA PRO A 373 -18.18 14.13 -18.95
C PRO A 373 -19.57 14.66 -19.27
N GLU A 374 -19.81 15.93 -18.92
CA GLU A 374 -20.99 16.66 -19.32
C GLU A 374 -21.02 16.55 -20.84
N ALA A 375 -22.08 15.92 -21.35
CA ALA A 375 -22.27 15.76 -22.77
C ALA A 375 -22.22 17.17 -23.37
N THR A 376 -21.17 17.47 -24.12
CA THR A 376 -21.05 18.71 -24.88
C THR A 376 -22.33 18.86 -25.70
N PRO A 377 -23.16 19.89 -25.49
CA PRO A 377 -24.31 20.10 -26.36
C PRO A 377 -23.79 20.37 -27.75
N THR A 378 -24.19 19.53 -28.71
CA THR A 378 -23.96 19.74 -30.13
C THR A 378 -24.51 21.12 -30.49
N THR A 379 -23.63 22.04 -30.87
CA THR A 379 -24.01 23.31 -31.50
C THR A 379 -24.74 22.99 -32.79
N THR A 380 -26.07 23.05 -32.77
CA THR A 380 -26.89 23.22 -33.97
C THR A 380 -26.52 24.56 -34.59
N PHE A 381 -25.88 24.51 -35.75
CA PHE A 381 -25.83 25.65 -36.66
C PHE A 381 -27.18 25.70 -37.40
N ASP A 382 -27.92 26.80 -37.20
CA ASP A 382 -29.03 27.21 -38.06
C ASP A 382 -28.53 27.74 -39.41
#